data_AF-A0A661HZA4-F1
#
_entry.id   AF-A0A661HZA4-F1
#
_cell.length_a   1.000
_cell.length_b   1.000
_cell.length_c   1.000
_cell.angle_alpha   90.00
_cell.angle_beta   90.00
_cell.angle_gamma   90.00
#
_symmetry.space_group_name_H-M   'P 1'
#
loop_
_entity.id
_entity.type
_entity.pdbx_description
1 polymer ?
#
loop_
_entity_poly.entity_id
_entity_poly.type
_entity_poly.pdbx_seq_one_letter_code
_entity_poly.pdbx_strand_id
1 'polypeptide(L)'
;MPHIFIIFLLSTLLQAQMKPVNFMPPSQKSSNFMGIRILDAKVLSFKPKNGIAFTEVSALAYDPERSRLYGLSDHGYLYHLIVTIKQEKLAEIKLLEAYKLRNKKGKRLKKSKRDSEGLDVTDKGLLIAFERNPRVSLFSRKGKEIKEYSLHKKLRNVKHYQDKNDALEAVTVHPKYGILTVPEIPLKKHDKTIHTLYAKKKMWRFKAKGFIKAIETMEDGAILVLEKSYKSSKKRRVVALTKVDIEGCKSKLCPSETVALFDTKDGWQLDNFEGMTRLEHNRYLMISDDNDSPKQKCILVLFDITKGHIKKPVNPSL
;
A
#
# COMPACT_ATOMS: atom_id res chain seq x y z
N MET A 1 -61.56 -19.25 -18.38
CA MET A 1 -60.39 -18.37 -18.62
C MET A 1 -59.65 -18.18 -17.31
N PRO A 2 -58.42 -18.68 -17.14
CA PRO A 2 -57.56 -18.25 -16.05
C PRO A 2 -56.46 -17.33 -16.59
N HIS A 3 -56.39 -16.13 -16.02
CA HIS A 3 -55.33 -15.16 -16.28
C HIS A 3 -54.00 -15.64 -15.67
N ILE A 4 -53.01 -15.89 -16.51
CA ILE A 4 -51.64 -16.11 -16.10
C ILE A 4 -51.02 -14.73 -15.87
N PHE A 5 -50.83 -14.38 -14.59
CA PHE A 5 -50.01 -13.24 -14.19
C PHE A 5 -48.53 -13.65 -14.28
N ILE A 6 -47.84 -13.25 -15.35
CA ILE A 6 -46.38 -13.34 -15.44
C ILE A 6 -45.80 -12.13 -14.73
N ILE A 7 -45.31 -12.34 -13.50
CA ILE A 7 -44.50 -11.34 -12.79
C ILE A 7 -43.10 -11.35 -13.41
N PHE A 8 -42.80 -10.37 -14.26
CA PHE A 8 -41.44 -10.06 -14.68
C PHE A 8 -40.67 -9.44 -13.50
N LEU A 9 -39.96 -10.28 -12.74
CA LEU A 9 -38.93 -9.80 -11.83
C LEU A 9 -37.73 -9.31 -12.66
N LEU A 10 -37.69 -8.00 -12.90
CA LEU A 10 -36.54 -7.31 -13.46
C LEU A 10 -35.37 -7.41 -12.46
N SER A 11 -34.55 -8.44 -12.60
CA SER A 11 -33.30 -8.60 -11.85
C SER A 11 -32.27 -7.61 -12.37
N THR A 12 -32.36 -6.35 -11.92
CA THR A 12 -31.25 -5.42 -12.04
C THR A 12 -30.15 -5.85 -11.08
N LEU A 13 -29.32 -6.81 -11.51
CA LEU A 13 -28.04 -7.10 -10.88
C LEU A 13 -27.10 -5.90 -11.12
N LEU A 14 -27.33 -4.79 -10.42
CA LEU A 14 -26.26 -3.85 -10.10
C LEU A 14 -25.28 -4.63 -9.21
N GLN A 15 -24.36 -5.35 -9.84
CA GLN A 15 -23.15 -5.82 -9.18
C GLN A 15 -22.35 -4.58 -8.81
N ALA A 16 -22.67 -4.00 -7.64
CA ALA A 16 -21.97 -2.86 -7.09
C ALA A 16 -20.49 -3.23 -6.98
N GLN A 17 -19.65 -2.50 -7.72
CA GLN A 17 -18.19 -2.67 -7.73
C GLN A 17 -17.56 -2.35 -6.36
N MET A 18 -18.35 -1.71 -5.51
CA MET A 18 -17.93 -1.11 -4.26
C MET A 18 -19.09 -1.22 -3.26
N LYS A 19 -18.83 -1.78 -2.08
CA LYS A 19 -19.82 -1.89 -0.99
C LYS A 19 -19.32 -1.13 0.24
N PRO A 20 -20.12 -0.28 0.88
CA PRO A 20 -19.76 0.32 2.16
C PRO A 20 -19.41 -0.74 3.20
N VAL A 21 -18.39 -0.47 4.00
CA VAL A 21 -18.05 -1.29 5.17
C VAL A 21 -17.82 -0.38 6.36
N ASN A 22 -18.32 -0.79 7.53
CA ASN A 22 -17.97 -0.12 8.76
C ASN A 22 -16.59 -0.61 9.22
N PHE A 23 -15.56 0.20 8.98
CA PHE A 23 -14.18 -0.11 9.39
C PHE A 23 -13.97 0.13 10.89
N MET A 24 -14.67 1.09 11.47
CA MET A 24 -14.51 1.54 12.84
C MET A 24 -15.30 0.66 13.82
N PRO A 25 -14.81 0.45 15.05
CA PRO A 25 -15.57 -0.26 16.07
C PRO A 25 -16.83 0.55 16.45
N PRO A 26 -17.92 -0.12 16.88
CA PRO A 26 -19.16 0.58 17.30
C PRO A 26 -18.96 1.58 18.45
N SER A 27 -17.94 1.37 19.29
CA SER A 27 -17.57 2.28 20.38
C SER A 27 -16.92 3.59 19.88
N GLN A 28 -16.35 3.59 18.68
CA GLN A 28 -15.70 4.76 18.09
C GLN A 28 -16.74 5.66 17.41
N LYS A 29 -17.17 6.71 18.12
CA LYS A 29 -18.18 7.66 17.65
C LYS A 29 -17.63 8.77 16.74
N SER A 30 -16.32 9.02 16.77
CA SER A 30 -15.67 10.08 15.99
C SER A 30 -14.81 9.49 14.88
N SER A 31 -14.83 10.10 13.70
CA SER A 31 -13.91 9.79 12.61
C SER A 31 -12.45 10.10 12.95
N ASN A 32 -12.21 10.99 13.92
CA ASN A 32 -10.87 11.25 14.44
C ASN A 32 -10.43 10.10 15.35
N PHE A 33 -9.27 9.54 15.05
CA PHE A 33 -8.67 8.46 15.82
C PHE A 33 -7.16 8.68 15.92
N MET A 34 -6.65 8.90 17.14
CA MET A 34 -5.25 9.23 17.39
C MET A 34 -4.76 10.43 16.53
N GLY A 35 -3.82 10.19 15.61
CA GLY A 35 -3.24 11.17 14.70
C GLY A 35 -3.82 11.14 13.28
N ILE A 36 -4.97 10.48 13.09
CA ILE A 36 -5.63 10.38 11.79
C ILE A 36 -7.13 10.72 11.87
N ARG A 37 -7.74 10.89 10.70
CA ARG A 37 -9.19 10.99 10.51
C ARG A 37 -9.63 10.05 9.42
N ILE A 38 -10.47 9.07 9.75
CA ILE A 38 -11.01 8.10 8.80
C ILE A 38 -12.21 8.73 8.09
N LEU A 39 -12.20 8.73 6.76
CA LEU A 39 -13.20 9.44 5.96
C LEU A 39 -14.24 8.48 5.37
N ASP A 40 -13.78 7.37 4.80
CA ASP A 40 -14.64 6.35 4.21
C ASP A 40 -13.92 5.00 4.12
N ALA A 41 -14.68 3.92 4.02
CA ALA A 41 -14.17 2.59 3.77
C ALA A 41 -15.12 1.77 2.90
N LYS A 42 -14.56 1.06 1.92
CA LYS A 42 -15.31 0.30 0.95
C LYS A 42 -14.67 -1.05 0.68
N VAL A 43 -15.48 -2.10 0.57
CA VAL A 43 -15.07 -3.38 -0.01
C VAL A 43 -15.13 -3.25 -1.53
N LEU A 44 -14.04 -3.57 -2.20
CA LEU A 44 -13.91 -3.59 -3.65
C LEU A 44 -14.17 -5.00 -4.19
N SER A 45 -14.90 -5.06 -5.30
CA SER A 45 -15.07 -6.29 -6.07
C SER A 45 -15.31 -5.93 -7.52
N PHE A 46 -14.45 -6.41 -8.41
CA PHE A 46 -14.57 -6.12 -9.84
C PHE A 46 -14.71 -7.41 -10.63
N LYS A 47 -15.47 -7.35 -11.73
CA LYS A 47 -15.39 -8.38 -12.76
C LYS A 47 -13.98 -8.41 -13.35
N PRO A 48 -13.50 -9.57 -13.81
CA PRO A 48 -12.23 -9.66 -14.50
C PRO A 48 -12.13 -8.66 -15.66
N LYS A 49 -10.97 -8.03 -15.80
CA LYS A 49 -10.67 -7.05 -16.86
C LYS A 49 -9.50 -7.55 -17.68
N ASN A 50 -9.62 -7.51 -19.01
CA ASN A 50 -8.64 -8.09 -19.95
C ASN A 50 -8.28 -9.57 -19.63
N GLY A 51 -9.23 -10.35 -19.10
CA GLY A 51 -9.01 -11.74 -18.68
C GLY A 51 -8.14 -11.90 -17.42
N ILE A 52 -8.08 -10.87 -16.56
CA ILE A 52 -7.33 -10.86 -15.29
C ILE A 52 -8.32 -10.53 -14.17
N ALA A 53 -8.40 -11.40 -13.17
CA ALA A 53 -9.19 -11.14 -11.96
C ALA A 53 -8.57 -10.03 -11.12
N PHE A 54 -9.40 -9.27 -10.41
CA PHE A 54 -8.93 -8.33 -9.39
C PHE A 54 -8.87 -9.07 -8.06
N THR A 55 -7.66 -9.38 -7.62
CA THR A 55 -7.36 -10.21 -6.44
C THR A 55 -5.93 -9.90 -6.00
N GLU A 56 -5.60 -10.25 -4.77
CA GLU A 56 -4.23 -10.25 -4.23
C GLU A 56 -3.50 -8.90 -4.33
N VAL A 57 -4.20 -7.80 -4.01
CA VAL A 57 -3.63 -6.45 -4.18
C VAL A 57 -2.71 -6.10 -3.02
N SER A 58 -1.40 -6.27 -3.24
CA SER A 58 -0.33 -5.92 -2.29
C SER A 58 -0.01 -4.43 -2.22
N ALA A 59 -0.14 -3.68 -3.32
CA ALA A 59 0.36 -2.30 -3.39
C ALA A 59 -0.56 -1.32 -4.12
N LEU A 60 -0.46 -0.03 -3.77
CA LEU A 60 -1.12 1.07 -4.45
C LEU A 60 -0.11 2.15 -4.82
N ALA A 61 -0.40 2.91 -5.89
CA ALA A 61 0.25 4.18 -6.15
C ALA A 61 -0.66 5.12 -6.95
N TYR A 62 -0.75 6.39 -6.54
CA TYR A 62 -1.57 7.39 -7.22
C TYR A 62 -0.73 8.32 -8.09
N ASP A 63 -1.15 8.51 -9.35
CA ASP A 63 -0.58 9.46 -10.30
C ASP A 63 -1.55 10.66 -10.44
N PRO A 64 -1.27 11.79 -9.78
CA PRO A 64 -2.16 12.95 -9.80
C PRO A 64 -2.26 13.57 -11.20
N GLU A 65 -1.16 13.60 -11.97
CA GLU A 65 -1.15 14.17 -13.33
C GLU A 65 -2.10 13.42 -14.27
N ARG A 66 -2.31 12.12 -14.04
CA ARG A 66 -3.18 11.27 -14.85
C ARG A 66 -4.49 10.92 -14.17
N SER A 67 -4.73 11.45 -12.96
CA SER A 67 -5.88 11.11 -12.10
C SER A 67 -6.09 9.59 -12.02
N ARG A 68 -5.00 8.86 -11.78
CA ARG A 68 -4.94 7.40 -11.93
C ARG A 68 -4.48 6.75 -10.66
N LEU A 69 -5.26 5.83 -10.12
CA LEU A 69 -4.82 4.92 -9.07
C LEU A 69 -4.31 3.63 -9.73
N TYR A 70 -3.10 3.22 -9.40
CA TYR A 70 -2.55 1.93 -9.78
C TYR A 70 -2.67 0.97 -8.60
N GLY A 71 -3.11 -0.25 -8.88
CA GLY A 71 -3.04 -1.37 -7.95
C GLY A 71 -2.07 -2.42 -8.48
N LEU A 72 -1.33 -3.06 -7.58
CA LEU A 72 -0.38 -4.12 -7.92
C LEU A 72 -0.68 -5.35 -7.09
N SER A 73 -0.67 -6.50 -7.73
CA SER A 73 -0.80 -7.80 -7.08
C SER A 73 0.51 -8.57 -7.08
N ASP A 74 0.76 -9.36 -6.03
CA ASP A 74 1.89 -10.30 -5.88
C ASP A 74 2.01 -11.30 -7.06
N HIS A 75 0.91 -11.57 -7.77
CA HIS A 75 0.85 -12.36 -9.00
C HIS A 75 1.38 -11.64 -10.24
N GLY A 76 1.88 -10.41 -10.07
CA GLY A 76 2.39 -9.55 -11.13
C GLY A 76 1.27 -9.05 -12.04
N TYR A 77 0.13 -8.71 -11.45
CA TYR A 77 -0.96 -8.02 -12.14
C TYR A 77 -0.95 -6.54 -11.79
N LEU A 78 -1.05 -5.69 -12.81
CA LEU A 78 -1.12 -4.25 -12.68
C LEU A 78 -2.52 -3.80 -13.06
N TYR A 79 -3.21 -3.18 -12.12
CA TYR A 79 -4.57 -2.66 -12.27
C TYR A 79 -4.55 -1.15 -12.45
N HIS A 80 -5.37 -0.65 -13.36
CA HIS A 80 -5.61 0.78 -13.55
C HIS A 80 -6.99 1.12 -13.04
N LEU A 81 -7.07 1.98 -12.03
CA LEU A 81 -8.31 2.40 -11.41
C LEU A 81 -8.51 3.91 -11.53
N ILE A 82 -9.75 4.35 -11.64
CA ILE A 82 -10.13 5.72 -11.33
C ILE A 82 -10.73 5.71 -9.93
N VAL A 83 -10.35 6.69 -9.10
CA VAL A 83 -10.97 6.96 -7.81
C VAL A 83 -11.59 8.36 -7.87
N THR A 84 -12.87 8.44 -7.55
CA THR A 84 -13.62 9.70 -7.47
C THR A 84 -14.00 9.93 -6.01
N ILE A 85 -13.53 11.04 -5.44
CA ILE A 85 -13.85 11.45 -4.08
C ILE A 85 -14.79 12.64 -4.14
N LYS A 86 -15.91 12.57 -3.41
CA LYS A 86 -16.85 13.69 -3.25
C LYS A 86 -17.23 13.82 -1.79
N GLN A 87 -17.13 15.03 -1.24
CA GLN A 87 -17.47 15.31 0.17
C GLN A 87 -16.81 14.30 1.12
N GLU A 88 -15.51 14.07 0.92
CA GLU A 88 -14.68 13.15 1.73
C GLU A 88 -15.10 11.67 1.66
N LYS A 89 -15.95 11.29 0.70
CA LYS A 89 -16.37 9.89 0.49
C LYS A 89 -15.84 9.33 -0.82
N LEU A 90 -15.56 8.03 -0.81
CA LEU A 90 -15.29 7.26 -2.01
C LEU A 90 -16.60 7.12 -2.79
N ALA A 91 -16.83 8.04 -3.72
CA ALA A 91 -18.05 8.12 -4.49
C ALA A 91 -18.07 7.07 -5.60
N GLU A 92 -16.93 6.83 -6.23
CA GLU A 92 -16.79 5.83 -7.29
C GLU A 92 -15.36 5.31 -7.39
N ILE A 93 -15.22 4.01 -7.63
CA ILE A 93 -13.94 3.38 -8.00
C ILE A 93 -14.20 2.49 -9.21
N LYS A 94 -13.46 2.70 -10.30
CA LYS A 94 -13.64 1.98 -11.57
C LYS A 94 -12.36 1.28 -11.99
N LEU A 95 -12.40 -0.04 -12.17
CA LEU A 95 -11.33 -0.79 -12.82
C LEU A 95 -11.38 -0.58 -14.34
N LEU A 96 -10.38 0.12 -14.89
CA LEU A 96 -10.32 0.44 -16.32
C LEU A 96 -9.54 -0.55 -17.14
N GLU A 97 -8.40 -1.03 -16.65
CA GLU A 97 -7.53 -1.95 -17.40
C GLU A 97 -6.78 -2.83 -16.40
N ALA A 98 -6.39 -4.02 -16.85
CA ALA A 98 -5.48 -4.89 -16.13
C ALA A 98 -4.40 -5.43 -17.07
N TYR A 99 -3.16 -5.46 -16.59
CA TYR A 99 -1.99 -5.94 -17.33
C TYR A 99 -1.22 -6.98 -16.54
N LYS A 100 -0.59 -7.92 -17.25
CA LYS A 100 0.43 -8.81 -16.68
C LYS A 100 1.79 -8.14 -16.78
N LEU A 101 2.57 -8.16 -15.70
CA LEU A 101 3.95 -7.69 -15.73
C LEU A 101 4.79 -8.53 -16.69
N ARG A 102 5.63 -7.84 -17.46
CA ARG A 102 6.48 -8.38 -18.52
C ARG A 102 7.89 -7.85 -18.37
N ASN A 103 8.88 -8.68 -18.69
CA ASN A 103 10.26 -8.25 -18.74
C ASN A 103 10.53 -7.32 -19.95
N LYS A 104 11.77 -6.83 -20.07
CA LYS A 104 12.20 -5.96 -21.18
C LYS A 104 11.94 -6.54 -22.57
N LYS A 105 11.99 -7.87 -22.71
CA LYS A 105 11.72 -8.63 -23.94
C LYS A 105 10.22 -8.87 -24.18
N GLY A 106 9.33 -8.33 -23.35
CA GLY A 106 7.87 -8.48 -23.47
C GLY A 106 7.33 -9.82 -22.95
N LYS A 107 8.16 -10.70 -22.39
CA LYS A 107 7.71 -11.99 -21.85
C LYS A 107 7.15 -11.80 -20.43
N ARG A 108 6.02 -12.46 -20.14
CA ARG A 108 5.38 -12.46 -18.81
C ARG A 108 6.39 -12.89 -17.73
N LEU A 109 6.39 -12.17 -16.60
CA LEU A 109 7.12 -12.61 -15.41
C LEU A 109 6.46 -13.89 -14.83
N LYS A 110 7.27 -14.83 -14.35
CA LYS A 110 6.81 -16.13 -13.85
C LYS A 110 7.51 -16.46 -12.54
N LYS A 111 6.86 -17.26 -11.69
CA LYS A 111 7.40 -17.75 -10.41
C LYS A 111 7.88 -16.56 -9.56
N SER A 112 8.98 -16.72 -8.81
CA SER A 112 9.59 -15.68 -7.96
C SER A 112 9.97 -14.37 -8.67
N LYS A 113 9.96 -14.31 -10.01
CA LYS A 113 10.22 -13.05 -10.73
C LYS A 113 9.00 -12.14 -10.79
N ARG A 114 7.78 -12.66 -10.56
CA ARG A 114 6.55 -11.85 -10.64
C ARG A 114 6.13 -11.22 -9.30
N ASP A 115 6.65 -11.81 -8.22
CA ASP A 115 6.39 -11.56 -6.80
C ASP A 115 6.66 -10.11 -6.42
N SER A 116 5.61 -9.30 -6.47
CA SER A 116 5.73 -7.84 -6.49
C SER A 116 4.88 -7.22 -5.40
N GLU A 117 5.54 -6.54 -4.45
CA GLU A 117 4.93 -6.11 -3.19
C GLU A 117 4.84 -4.57 -3.06
N GLY A 118 5.77 -3.85 -3.67
CA GLY A 118 5.85 -2.39 -3.52
C GLY A 118 5.63 -1.66 -4.84
N LEU A 119 4.92 -0.53 -4.79
CA LEU A 119 4.60 0.27 -5.98
C LEU A 119 4.73 1.77 -5.66
N ASP A 120 5.32 2.54 -6.58
CA ASP A 120 5.25 3.99 -6.57
C ASP A 120 5.24 4.56 -8.01
N VAL A 121 4.80 5.80 -8.18
CA VAL A 121 4.75 6.52 -9.46
C VAL A 121 5.98 7.41 -9.63
N THR A 122 6.47 7.47 -10.87
CA THR A 122 7.47 8.43 -11.33
C THR A 122 6.98 9.11 -12.60
N ASP A 123 7.65 10.18 -13.01
CA ASP A 123 7.51 10.80 -14.33
C ASP A 123 7.56 9.74 -15.46
N LYS A 124 8.54 8.82 -15.38
CA LYS A 124 8.85 7.83 -16.41
C LYS A 124 7.99 6.58 -16.38
N GLY A 125 7.27 6.31 -15.30
CA GLY A 125 6.47 5.10 -15.16
C GLY A 125 6.28 4.66 -13.71
N LEU A 126 6.18 3.35 -13.52
CA LEU A 126 5.89 2.73 -12.23
C LEU A 126 7.13 2.06 -11.67
N LEU A 127 7.49 2.42 -10.44
CA LEU A 127 8.57 1.79 -9.71
C LEU A 127 8.02 0.62 -8.92
N ILE A 128 8.57 -0.58 -9.11
CA ILE A 128 8.06 -1.80 -8.48
C ILE A 128 9.18 -2.50 -7.70
N ALA A 129 8.92 -2.80 -6.42
CA ALA A 129 9.75 -3.67 -5.60
C ALA A 129 9.27 -5.13 -5.69
N PHE A 130 10.23 -6.05 -5.70
CA PHE A 130 9.96 -7.48 -5.75
C PHE A 130 10.62 -8.20 -4.59
N GLU A 131 9.89 -9.14 -4.02
CA GLU A 131 10.29 -9.84 -2.82
C GLU A 131 11.29 -10.97 -3.12
N ARG A 132 10.82 -12.12 -3.62
CA ARG A 132 11.66 -13.34 -3.74
C ARG A 132 12.86 -13.24 -4.68
N ASN A 133 12.85 -12.26 -5.57
CA ASN A 133 14.02 -11.86 -6.34
C ASN A 133 14.29 -10.37 -6.08
N PRO A 134 14.98 -10.04 -4.97
CA PRO A 134 15.07 -8.70 -4.41
C PRO A 134 15.61 -7.70 -5.42
N ARG A 135 14.71 -6.87 -5.95
CA ARG A 135 15.05 -5.81 -6.92
C ARG A 135 14.00 -4.72 -6.91
N VAL A 136 14.41 -3.56 -7.41
CA VAL A 136 13.49 -2.47 -7.73
C VAL A 136 13.66 -2.14 -9.20
N SER A 137 12.58 -2.21 -9.97
CA SER A 137 12.58 -1.97 -11.42
C SER A 137 11.53 -0.94 -11.81
N LEU A 138 11.88 -0.10 -12.79
CA LEU A 138 10.96 0.77 -13.49
C LEU A 138 10.21 -0.02 -14.56
N PHE A 139 8.89 0.10 -14.56
CA PHE A 139 7.97 -0.44 -15.54
C PHE A 139 7.25 0.69 -16.26
N SER A 140 6.87 0.45 -17.51
CA SER A 140 5.88 1.27 -18.18
C SER A 140 4.55 1.16 -17.45
N ARG A 141 3.69 2.16 -17.65
CA ARG A 141 2.28 2.13 -17.20
C ARG A 141 1.44 1.04 -17.89
N LYS A 142 2.01 0.13 -18.68
CA LYS A 142 1.34 -1.08 -19.22
C LYS A 142 2.05 -2.36 -18.79
N GLY A 143 2.84 -2.28 -17.71
CA GLY A 143 3.52 -3.41 -17.09
C GLY A 143 4.69 -3.98 -17.88
N LYS A 144 5.35 -3.22 -18.77
CA LYS A 144 6.59 -3.67 -19.43
C LYS A 144 7.80 -3.08 -18.70
N GLU A 145 8.70 -3.94 -18.23
CA GLU A 145 9.93 -3.51 -17.58
C GLU A 145 10.79 -2.66 -18.53
N ILE A 146 11.29 -1.55 -18.01
CA ILE A 146 12.15 -0.59 -18.71
C ILE A 146 13.59 -0.74 -18.20
N LYS A 147 13.79 -0.65 -16.88
CA LYS A 147 15.12 -0.61 -16.26
C LYS A 147 15.08 -1.16 -14.84
N GLU A 148 16.13 -1.84 -14.42
CA GLU A 148 16.36 -2.22 -13.03
C GLU A 148 17.28 -1.19 -12.35
N TYR A 149 16.99 -0.84 -11.10
CA TYR A 149 17.83 0.04 -10.30
C TYR A 149 18.73 -0.76 -9.37
N SER A 150 19.99 -0.33 -9.25
CA SER A 150 20.91 -0.96 -8.31
C SER A 150 20.50 -0.67 -6.87
N LEU A 151 20.24 -1.74 -6.11
CA LEU A 151 19.97 -1.65 -4.68
C LEU A 151 21.23 -1.26 -3.88
N HIS A 152 21.00 -0.84 -2.63
CA HIS A 152 22.05 -0.75 -1.62
C HIS A 152 22.76 -2.11 -1.47
N LYS A 153 24.09 -2.12 -1.27
CA LYS A 153 24.90 -3.35 -1.27
C LYS A 153 24.39 -4.44 -0.30
N LYS A 154 23.80 -4.03 0.82
CA LYS A 154 23.23 -4.93 1.83
C LYS A 154 22.00 -5.70 1.34
N LEU A 155 21.24 -5.15 0.39
CA LEU A 155 19.98 -5.70 -0.10
C LEU A 155 20.15 -6.62 -1.33
N ARG A 156 21.33 -6.63 -1.97
CA ARG A 156 21.54 -7.34 -3.25
C ARG A 156 21.58 -8.86 -3.11
N ASN A 157 21.88 -9.38 -1.93
CA ASN A 157 22.00 -10.82 -1.69
C ASN A 157 20.81 -11.32 -0.89
N VAL A 158 19.97 -12.14 -1.52
CA VAL A 158 18.78 -12.74 -0.90
C VAL A 158 19.11 -13.52 0.39
N LYS A 159 20.34 -14.01 0.55
CA LYS A 159 20.78 -14.72 1.77
C LYS A 159 20.87 -13.82 3.01
N HIS A 160 20.91 -12.50 2.84
CA HIS A 160 20.94 -11.55 3.96
C HIS A 160 19.56 -11.33 4.60
N TYR A 161 18.49 -11.65 3.89
CA TYR A 161 17.11 -11.57 4.39
C TYR A 161 16.82 -12.75 5.31
N GLN A 162 15.78 -12.63 6.13
CA GLN A 162 15.38 -13.68 7.07
C GLN A 162 14.91 -14.92 6.29
N ASP A 163 13.84 -14.78 5.51
CA ASP A 163 13.43 -15.68 4.45
C ASP A 163 13.54 -15.02 3.05
N LYS A 164 13.37 -15.82 2.00
CA LYS A 164 13.22 -15.32 0.63
C LYS A 164 11.86 -14.65 0.42
N ASN A 165 10.85 -15.06 1.18
CA ASN A 165 9.52 -14.47 1.20
C ASN A 165 9.35 -13.47 2.37
N ASP A 166 10.44 -12.86 2.85
CA ASP A 166 10.36 -11.66 3.71
C ASP A 166 11.35 -10.60 3.19
N ALA A 167 11.46 -10.50 1.86
CA ALA A 167 12.48 -9.71 1.20
C ALA A 167 12.04 -8.25 1.01
N LEU A 168 12.18 -7.65 -0.19
CA LEU A 168 11.76 -6.25 -0.37
C LEU A 168 10.24 -6.15 -0.37
N GLU A 169 9.71 -5.35 0.54
CA GLU A 169 8.27 -5.13 0.64
C GLU A 169 7.88 -3.85 -0.08
N ALA A 170 8.46 -2.73 0.32
CA ALA A 170 7.90 -1.43 -0.02
C ALA A 170 8.93 -0.53 -0.71
N VAL A 171 8.42 0.41 -1.51
CA VAL A 171 9.23 1.39 -2.23
C VAL A 171 8.50 2.72 -2.28
N THR A 172 9.25 3.82 -2.20
CA THR A 172 8.75 5.18 -2.44
C THR A 172 9.87 6.03 -3.06
N VAL A 173 9.50 7.12 -3.72
CA VAL A 173 10.36 8.12 -4.32
C VAL A 173 10.41 9.33 -3.41
N HIS A 174 11.56 9.56 -2.81
CA HIS A 174 11.81 10.72 -1.97
C HIS A 174 12.46 11.86 -2.77
N PRO A 175 12.00 13.11 -2.67
CA PRO A 175 12.50 14.23 -3.48
C PRO A 175 14.01 14.47 -3.30
N LYS A 176 14.53 14.30 -2.08
CA LYS A 176 15.95 14.50 -1.76
C LYS A 176 16.83 13.26 -1.98
N TYR A 177 16.26 12.07 -1.85
CA TYR A 177 17.05 10.82 -1.74
C TYR A 177 16.81 9.84 -2.88
N GLY A 178 15.87 10.14 -3.78
CA GLY A 178 15.43 9.27 -4.84
C GLY A 178 14.73 8.04 -4.28
N ILE A 179 15.04 6.88 -4.85
CA ILE A 179 14.39 5.62 -4.50
C ILE A 179 14.76 5.20 -3.07
N LEU A 180 13.74 5.07 -2.23
CA LEU A 180 13.81 4.46 -0.91
C LEU A 180 13.07 3.13 -0.94
N THR A 181 13.64 2.11 -0.31
CA THR A 181 13.01 0.79 -0.16
C THR A 181 13.33 0.18 1.19
N VAL A 182 12.51 -0.75 1.62
CA VAL A 182 12.61 -1.41 2.92
C VAL A 182 12.19 -2.87 2.79
N PRO A 183 12.91 -3.80 3.45
CA PRO A 183 12.42 -5.16 3.58
C PRO A 183 11.21 -5.27 4.51
N GLU A 184 10.39 -6.32 4.35
CA GLU A 184 9.25 -6.56 5.26
C GLU A 184 9.74 -6.63 6.71
N ILE A 185 10.83 -7.38 6.94
CA ILE A 185 11.44 -7.55 8.25
C ILE A 185 12.95 -7.26 8.24
N PRO A 186 13.55 -6.90 9.40
CA PRO A 186 14.97 -6.57 9.45
C PRO A 186 15.84 -7.72 8.97
N LEU A 187 16.89 -7.40 8.20
CA LEU A 187 17.87 -8.37 7.71
C LEU A 187 18.45 -9.24 8.86
N LYS A 188 19.00 -10.40 8.52
CA LYS A 188 19.62 -11.31 9.49
C LYS A 188 20.63 -10.58 10.38
N LYS A 189 20.72 -11.00 11.64
CA LYS A 189 21.60 -10.43 12.69
C LYS A 189 21.27 -9.00 13.13
N HIS A 190 20.11 -8.47 12.72
CA HIS A 190 19.57 -7.22 13.26
C HIS A 190 18.43 -7.48 14.24
N ASP A 191 18.21 -6.53 15.15
CA ASP A 191 17.06 -6.50 16.05
C ASP A 191 15.76 -6.46 15.23
N LYS A 192 14.82 -7.37 15.53
CA LYS A 192 13.53 -7.51 14.83
C LYS A 192 12.63 -6.29 14.96
N THR A 193 12.88 -5.40 15.91
CA THR A 193 12.10 -4.17 16.15
C THR A 193 12.73 -2.93 15.51
N ILE A 194 13.95 -3.05 14.97
CA ILE A 194 14.67 -1.92 14.35
C ILE A 194 14.81 -2.17 12.85
N HIS A 195 13.93 -1.54 12.09
CA HIS A 195 13.93 -1.60 10.63
C HIS A 195 14.95 -0.61 10.05
N THR A 196 15.30 -0.82 8.79
CA THR A 196 16.22 0.05 8.06
C THR A 196 15.64 0.39 6.70
N LEU A 197 15.43 1.68 6.47
CA LEU A 197 15.12 2.23 5.16
C LEU A 197 16.42 2.41 4.36
N TYR A 198 16.41 2.03 3.10
CA TYR A 198 17.59 2.06 2.23
C TYR A 198 17.37 2.96 1.04
N ALA A 199 18.26 3.94 0.88
CA ALA A 199 18.59 4.51 -0.43
C ALA A 199 19.80 3.79 -1.01
N LYS A 200 20.17 4.10 -2.26
CA LYS A 200 21.36 3.52 -2.93
C LYS A 200 22.65 3.62 -2.09
N LYS A 201 22.85 4.74 -1.37
CA LYS A 201 24.07 5.02 -0.58
C LYS A 201 23.80 5.40 0.89
N LYS A 202 22.54 5.59 1.29
CA LYS A 202 22.16 6.03 2.64
C LYS A 202 21.22 5.01 3.29
N MET A 203 21.22 5.01 4.62
CA MET A 203 20.38 4.14 5.42
C MET A 203 19.87 4.90 6.63
N TRP A 204 18.62 4.66 6.99
CA TRP A 204 17.98 5.24 8.17
C TRP A 204 17.36 4.12 8.97
N ARG A 205 17.68 4.04 10.26
CA ARG A 205 17.11 3.01 11.14
C ARG A 205 15.98 3.62 11.94
N PHE A 206 14.90 2.90 12.15
CA PHE A 206 13.76 3.37 12.93
C PHE A 206 13.12 2.21 13.67
N LYS A 207 12.37 2.51 14.73
CA LYS A 207 11.61 1.50 15.46
C LYS A 207 10.28 1.27 14.74
N ALA A 208 9.93 0.00 14.58
CA ALA A 208 8.64 -0.43 14.07
C ALA A 208 8.00 -1.39 15.08
N LYS A 209 6.67 -1.48 15.05
CA LYS A 209 5.84 -2.36 15.88
C LYS A 209 5.52 -3.69 15.19
N GLY A 210 5.69 -3.78 13.87
CA GLY A 210 5.36 -4.97 13.10
C GLY A 210 6.18 -5.11 11.82
N PHE A 211 5.65 -5.95 10.93
CA PHE A 211 6.14 -6.17 9.58
C PHE A 211 5.76 -4.97 8.71
N ILE A 212 6.72 -4.43 7.96
CA ILE A 212 6.45 -3.30 7.07
C ILE A 212 5.69 -3.80 5.87
N LYS A 213 4.61 -3.11 5.51
CA LYS A 213 3.73 -3.45 4.39
C LYS A 213 3.74 -2.43 3.27
N ALA A 214 3.74 -1.14 3.63
CA ALA A 214 3.91 -0.06 2.67
C ALA A 214 4.69 1.11 3.28
N ILE A 215 5.29 1.92 2.43
CA ILE A 215 5.91 3.20 2.79
C ILE A 215 5.47 4.28 1.81
N GLU A 216 5.26 5.48 2.31
CA GLU A 216 4.92 6.65 1.49
C GLU A 216 5.72 7.87 1.93
N THR A 217 6.23 8.63 0.96
CA THR A 217 6.89 9.90 1.25
C THR A 217 5.84 10.97 1.55
N MET A 218 5.91 11.55 2.75
CA MET A 218 5.04 12.63 3.19
C MET A 218 5.45 13.96 2.58
N GLU A 219 4.56 14.96 2.63
CA GLU A 219 4.82 16.30 2.08
C GLU A 219 6.04 16.99 2.72
N ASP A 220 6.28 16.74 4.01
CA ASP A 220 7.42 17.27 4.76
C ASP A 220 8.73 16.46 4.57
N GLY A 221 8.71 15.41 3.75
CA GLY A 221 9.84 14.51 3.55
C GLY A 221 10.01 13.43 4.62
N ALA A 222 9.14 13.38 5.63
CA ALA A 222 9.06 12.21 6.49
C ALA A 222 8.51 10.99 5.73
N ILE A 223 8.65 9.81 6.30
CA ILE A 223 8.12 8.56 5.73
C ILE A 223 6.96 8.09 6.59
N LEU A 224 5.79 7.92 5.97
CA LEU A 224 4.67 7.21 6.57
C LEU A 224 4.83 5.72 6.29
N VAL A 225 4.70 4.90 7.32
CA VAL A 225 4.93 3.46 7.27
C VAL A 225 3.65 2.74 7.68
N LEU A 226 3.15 1.87 6.82
CA LEU A 226 2.09 0.92 7.14
C LEU A 226 2.74 -0.36 7.67
N GLU A 227 2.27 -0.82 8.83
CA GLU A 227 2.79 -1.99 9.50
C GLU A 227 1.68 -2.96 9.89
N LYS A 228 1.99 -4.26 9.87
CA LYS A 228 1.09 -5.33 10.28
C LYS A 228 1.76 -6.20 11.33
N SER A 229 1.03 -6.62 12.35
CA SER A 229 1.44 -7.74 13.19
C SER A 229 0.27 -8.67 13.45
N TYR A 230 0.57 -9.97 13.47
CA TYR A 230 -0.41 -11.02 13.74
C TYR A 230 0.07 -11.90 14.88
N LYS A 231 -0.79 -12.09 15.89
CA LYS A 231 -0.56 -13.05 16.97
C LYS A 231 -1.54 -14.20 16.82
N SER A 232 -1.07 -15.28 16.19
CA SER A 232 -1.86 -16.48 15.86
C SER A 232 -2.58 -17.08 17.07
N SER A 233 -1.90 -17.19 18.21
CA SER A 233 -2.47 -17.73 19.46
C SER A 233 -3.68 -16.96 20.01
N LYS A 234 -3.87 -15.70 19.58
CA LYS A 234 -4.99 -14.85 20.02
C LYS A 234 -5.91 -14.44 18.85
N LYS A 235 -5.67 -14.95 17.63
CA LYS A 235 -6.29 -14.48 16.38
C LYS A 235 -6.34 -12.93 16.29
N ARG A 236 -5.31 -12.27 16.84
CA ARG A 236 -5.28 -10.81 16.98
C ARG A 236 -4.49 -10.22 15.83
N ARG A 237 -5.13 -9.33 15.07
CA ARG A 237 -4.49 -8.52 14.03
C ARG A 237 -4.31 -7.11 14.54
N VAL A 238 -3.16 -6.55 14.26
CA VAL A 238 -2.83 -5.15 14.56
C VAL A 238 -2.28 -4.53 13.30
N VAL A 239 -2.83 -3.38 12.92
CA VAL A 239 -2.31 -2.54 11.84
C VAL A 239 -1.88 -1.22 12.45
N ALA A 240 -0.68 -0.74 12.12
CA ALA A 240 -0.17 0.53 12.61
C ALA A 240 0.23 1.44 11.46
N LEU A 241 0.07 2.74 11.68
CA LEU A 241 0.67 3.79 10.87
C LEU A 241 1.73 4.48 11.73
N THR A 242 2.97 4.49 11.25
CA THR A 242 4.10 5.12 11.94
C THR A 242 4.75 6.16 11.05
N LYS A 243 4.88 7.39 11.55
CA LYS A 243 5.66 8.46 10.91
C LYS A 243 7.12 8.32 11.32
N VAL A 244 8.04 8.38 10.37
CA VAL A 244 9.48 8.34 10.58
C VAL A 244 10.13 9.62 10.05
N ASP A 245 10.77 10.39 10.94
CA ASP A 245 11.56 11.55 10.56
C ASP A 245 12.99 11.13 10.20
N ILE A 246 13.26 11.04 8.89
CA ILE A 246 14.56 10.60 8.36
C ILE A 246 15.62 11.70 8.34
N GLU A 247 15.28 12.95 8.68
CA GLU A 247 16.22 14.06 8.81
C GLU A 247 16.62 14.28 10.28
N GLY A 248 15.72 14.00 11.23
CA GLY A 248 15.93 14.17 12.67
C GLY A 248 16.74 13.07 13.39
N CYS A 249 17.47 12.22 12.65
CA CYS A 249 18.08 11.02 13.22
C CYS A 249 19.24 11.32 14.18
N LYS A 250 19.21 10.70 15.36
CA LYS A 250 20.28 10.77 16.38
C LYS A 250 20.95 9.40 16.51
N SER A 251 22.29 9.36 16.46
CA SER A 251 23.06 8.12 16.56
C SER A 251 22.59 7.02 15.58
N LYS A 252 22.21 7.42 14.35
CA LYS A 252 21.69 6.56 13.27
C LYS A 252 20.30 5.94 13.54
N LEU A 253 19.62 6.33 14.62
CA LEU A 253 18.23 5.98 14.90
C LEU A 253 17.34 7.22 14.71
N CYS A 254 16.35 7.08 13.86
CA CYS A 254 15.45 8.14 13.46
C CYS A 254 14.24 8.18 14.40
N PRO A 255 13.79 9.38 14.82
CA PRO A 255 12.55 9.55 15.54
C PRO A 255 11.39 8.92 14.76
N SER A 256 10.57 8.15 15.47
CA SER A 256 9.42 7.47 14.90
C SER A 256 8.24 7.51 15.86
N GLU A 257 7.06 7.87 15.37
CA GLU A 257 5.83 8.01 16.16
C GLU A 257 4.70 7.22 15.50
N THR A 258 4.01 6.38 16.27
CA THR A 258 2.79 5.71 15.79
C THR A 258 1.62 6.70 15.80
N VAL A 259 1.17 7.09 14.62
CA VAL A 259 0.06 8.04 14.43
C VAL A 259 -1.30 7.35 14.44
N ALA A 260 -1.37 6.05 14.17
CA ALA A 260 -2.58 5.24 14.33
C ALA A 260 -2.25 3.79 14.71
N LEU A 261 -3.07 3.17 15.55
CA LEU A 261 -2.95 1.77 15.91
C LEU A 261 -4.34 1.12 15.93
N PHE A 262 -4.63 0.32 14.92
CA PHE A 262 -5.87 -0.44 14.84
C PHE A 262 -5.65 -1.85 15.37
N ASP A 263 -6.58 -2.33 16.18
CA ASP A 263 -6.46 -3.64 16.81
C ASP A 263 -7.80 -4.36 16.84
N THR A 264 -7.85 -5.61 16.38
CA THR A 264 -9.08 -6.39 16.41
C THR A 264 -9.61 -6.59 17.83
N LYS A 265 -8.76 -6.52 18.87
CA LYS A 265 -9.21 -6.60 20.27
C LYS A 265 -10.11 -5.41 20.66
N ASP A 266 -9.91 -4.26 20.01
CA ASP A 266 -10.64 -3.03 20.27
C ASP A 266 -11.86 -2.89 19.32
N GLY A 267 -12.18 -3.97 18.58
CA GLY A 267 -13.36 -4.07 17.70
C GLY A 267 -13.14 -3.59 16.26
N TRP A 268 -11.92 -3.20 15.89
CA TRP A 268 -11.59 -2.78 14.53
C TRP A 268 -11.81 -3.91 13.52
N GLN A 269 -12.47 -3.58 12.40
CA GLN A 269 -12.72 -4.52 11.31
C GLN A 269 -11.49 -4.60 10.39
N LEU A 270 -10.48 -5.35 10.82
CA LEU A 270 -9.21 -5.47 10.11
C LEU A 270 -9.13 -6.72 9.23
N ASP A 271 -8.64 -6.51 8.02
CA ASP A 271 -8.21 -7.57 7.11
C ASP A 271 -6.69 -7.46 6.85
N ASN A 272 -6.19 -8.13 5.81
CA ASN A 272 -4.78 -8.19 5.48
C ASN A 272 -4.28 -6.91 4.80
N PHE A 273 -4.17 -5.79 5.51
CA PHE A 273 -3.65 -4.55 4.94
C PHE A 273 -2.21 -4.70 4.46
N GLU A 274 -1.99 -4.46 3.16
CA GLU A 274 -0.69 -4.60 2.49
C GLU A 274 -0.27 -3.28 1.81
N GLY A 275 -1.19 -2.58 1.14
CA GLY A 275 -0.86 -1.40 0.33
C GLY A 275 -1.28 -0.06 0.93
N MET A 276 -0.55 1.00 0.61
CA MET A 276 -0.89 2.38 0.96
C MET A 276 -0.44 3.33 -0.15
N THR A 277 -1.19 4.40 -0.41
CA THR A 277 -0.69 5.51 -1.24
C THR A 277 -1.21 6.88 -0.83
N ARG A 278 -0.42 7.92 -1.12
CA ARG A 278 -0.82 9.33 -0.94
C ARG A 278 -1.60 9.83 -2.15
N LEU A 279 -2.74 10.50 -1.92
CA LEU A 279 -3.52 11.15 -2.97
C LEU A 279 -3.08 12.60 -3.17
N GLU A 280 -3.20 13.41 -2.11
CA GLU A 280 -2.84 14.82 -2.09
C GLU A 280 -2.60 15.26 -0.64
N HIS A 281 -1.67 16.17 -0.40
CA HIS A 281 -1.37 16.71 0.94
C HIS A 281 -1.23 15.59 2.00
N ASN A 282 -2.20 15.52 2.92
CA ASN A 282 -2.30 14.57 4.03
C ASN A 282 -3.31 13.45 3.80
N ARG A 283 -3.87 13.33 2.59
CA ARG A 283 -4.92 12.36 2.26
C ARG A 283 -4.33 11.10 1.65
N TYR A 284 -4.73 9.96 2.16
CA TYR A 284 -4.17 8.65 1.82
C TYR A 284 -5.27 7.62 1.58
N LEU A 285 -4.91 6.60 0.82
CA LEU A 285 -5.62 5.34 0.72
C LEU A 285 -4.76 4.24 1.34
N MET A 286 -5.38 3.28 2.02
CA MET A 286 -4.78 1.99 2.32
C MET A 286 -5.72 0.87 1.89
N ILE A 287 -5.15 -0.27 1.50
CA ILE A 287 -5.90 -1.40 0.97
C ILE A 287 -5.52 -2.70 1.65
N SER A 288 -6.51 -3.56 1.87
CA SER A 288 -6.28 -4.94 2.23
C SER A 288 -6.27 -5.88 1.04
N ASP A 289 -5.46 -6.91 1.20
CA ASP A 289 -5.35 -8.06 0.34
C ASP A 289 -6.43 -9.10 0.73
N ASP A 290 -7.09 -9.68 -0.27
CA ASP A 290 -8.03 -10.77 -0.11
C ASP A 290 -7.38 -12.17 -0.14
N ASN A 291 -6.09 -12.30 -0.41
CA ASN A 291 -5.32 -13.54 -0.51
C ASN A 291 -6.01 -14.61 -1.39
N ASP A 292 -6.76 -14.17 -2.41
CA ASP A 292 -7.65 -15.00 -3.22
C ASP A 292 -8.60 -15.90 -2.39
N SER A 293 -8.98 -15.42 -1.21
CA SER A 293 -9.72 -16.16 -0.19
C SER A 293 -11.14 -15.62 -0.04
N PRO A 294 -12.18 -16.48 -0.02
CA PRO A 294 -13.56 -16.03 0.20
C PRO A 294 -13.81 -15.45 1.60
N LYS A 295 -12.85 -15.62 2.53
CA LYS A 295 -12.94 -15.13 3.92
C LYS A 295 -12.35 -13.73 4.09
N GLN A 296 -11.57 -13.26 3.12
CA GLN A 296 -10.90 -11.98 3.17
C GLN A 296 -11.46 -11.08 2.06
N LYS A 297 -11.31 -9.78 2.26
CA LYS A 297 -11.89 -8.77 1.38
C LYS A 297 -10.84 -7.77 1.00
N CYS A 298 -10.96 -7.25 -0.21
CA CYS A 298 -10.21 -6.08 -0.62
C CYS A 298 -10.88 -4.81 -0.07
N ILE A 299 -10.48 -4.36 1.12
CA ILE A 299 -11.03 -3.17 1.80
C ILE A 299 -10.13 -1.99 1.48
N LEU A 300 -10.69 -0.97 0.82
CA LEU A 300 -10.04 0.32 0.62
C LEU A 300 -10.53 1.31 1.67
N VAL A 301 -9.60 1.94 2.38
CA VAL A 301 -9.88 2.96 3.40
C VAL A 301 -9.29 4.30 2.97
N LEU A 302 -10.11 5.34 2.99
CA LEU A 302 -9.73 6.73 2.78
C LEU A 302 -9.56 7.43 4.12
N PHE A 303 -8.41 8.05 4.34
CA PHE A 303 -8.11 8.74 5.61
C PHE A 303 -7.19 9.93 5.40
N ASP A 304 -7.24 10.86 6.35
CA ASP A 304 -6.29 11.97 6.45
C ASP A 304 -5.35 11.78 7.65
N ILE A 305 -4.09 12.18 7.50
CA ILE A 305 -3.17 12.38 8.63
C ILE A 305 -3.45 13.75 9.26
N THR A 306 -3.78 13.79 10.55
CA THR A 306 -4.13 15.01 11.30
C THR A 306 -3.04 15.47 12.25
N LYS A 307 -2.22 14.55 12.76
CA LYS A 307 -0.99 14.87 13.51
C LYS A 307 0.22 14.48 12.68
N GLY A 308 1.04 15.47 12.33
CA GLY A 308 2.20 15.25 11.46
C GLY A 308 2.77 16.50 10.82
N HIS A 309 2.07 17.64 10.81
CA HIS A 309 2.68 18.90 10.39
C HIS A 309 3.53 19.48 11.53
N ILE A 310 4.85 19.30 11.47
CA ILE A 310 5.72 20.33 12.06
C ILE A 310 5.53 21.55 11.16
N LYS A 311 5.10 22.68 11.75
CA LYS A 311 5.01 23.97 11.04
C LYS A 311 6.27 24.13 10.20
N LYS A 312 6.12 24.40 8.89
CA LYS A 312 7.26 24.84 8.05
C LYS A 312 8.00 25.93 8.84
N PRO A 313 9.34 25.91 8.92
CA PRO A 313 10.05 27.11 9.35
C PRO A 313 9.59 28.24 8.43
N VAL A 314 9.14 29.33 9.05
CA VAL A 314 8.97 30.60 8.36
C VAL A 314 10.35 30.96 7.82
N ASN A 315 10.49 31.00 6.50
CA ASN A 315 11.54 31.79 5.87
C ASN A 315 10.84 32.72 4.88
N PRO A 316 11.10 34.03 5.02
CA PRO A 316 11.76 34.66 3.88
C PRO A 316 12.77 35.73 4.32
N SER A 317 14.05 35.48 4.04
CA SER A 317 15.10 36.45 3.66
C SER A 317 16.42 35.68 3.62
N LEU A 318 17.21 35.59 2.55
CA LEU A 318 17.30 36.22 1.22
C LEU A 318 17.71 35.15 0.20
#